data_AF-A0A6C0CTD5-F1
#
_entry.id   AF-A0A6C0CTD5-F1
#
_cell.length_a   1.000
_cell.length_b   1.000
_cell.length_c   1.000
_cell.angle_alpha   90.00
_cell.angle_beta   90.00
_cell.angle_gamma   90.00
#
_symmetry.space_group_name_H-M   'P 1'
#
loop_
_entity.id
_entity.type
_entity.pdbx_description
1 polymer ?
#
loop_
_entity_poly.entity_id
_entity_poly.type
_entity_poly.pdbx_seq_one_letter_code
_entity_poly.pdbx_strand_id
1 'polypeptide(L)'
;MTTLSAIQIQALVRDMDESFRKYRSLKETNPALWAEKMKKDNNKLFDEFPTIFNMHMNGKLDHTFFEMLQLKRKIEKGELTEDQASVIVGQKLFNKYVDPVIKNQPPPPTLSYEEYYKQNVAPTPNLQRSDSEK
;
A
#
# COMPACT_ATOMS: atom_id res chain seq x y z
N MET A 1 7.18 15.01 12.98
CA MET A 1 7.14 14.71 11.53
C MET A 1 7.89 13.41 11.32
N THR A 2 7.25 12.36 10.83
CA THR A 2 7.91 11.08 10.56
C THR A 2 8.96 11.29 9.46
N THR A 3 10.21 10.96 9.74
CA THR A 3 11.37 11.21 8.88
C THR A 3 11.55 10.16 7.78
N LEU A 4 10.64 9.17 7.69
CA LEU A 4 10.79 8.09 6.74
C LEU A 4 10.56 8.56 5.30
N SER A 5 11.43 8.09 4.41
CA SER A 5 11.25 8.28 2.98
C SER A 5 10.11 7.39 2.45
N ALA A 6 9.54 7.75 1.31
CA ALA A 6 8.51 6.93 0.67
C ALA A 6 9.00 5.49 0.41
N ILE A 7 10.28 5.29 0.10
CA ILE A 7 10.89 3.97 -0.10
C ILE A 7 10.89 3.18 1.22
N GLN A 8 11.23 3.82 2.34
CA GLN A 8 11.22 3.18 3.66
C GLN A 8 9.79 2.79 4.07
N ILE A 9 8.80 3.66 3.82
CA ILE A 9 7.39 3.34 4.09
C ILE A 9 6.93 2.16 3.23
N GLN A 10 7.31 2.13 1.94
CA GLN A 10 7.00 1.01 1.05
C GLN A 10 7.63 -0.30 1.54
N ALA A 11 8.87 -0.25 2.03
CA ALA A 11 9.54 -1.42 2.60
C ALA A 11 8.80 -1.96 3.82
N LEU A 12 8.36 -1.08 4.74
CA LEU A 12 7.58 -1.49 5.92
C LEU A 12 6.28 -2.21 5.55
N VAL A 13 5.56 -1.73 4.54
CA VAL A 13 4.33 -2.41 4.08
C VAL A 13 4.66 -3.75 3.42
N ARG A 14 5.77 -3.86 2.70
CA ARG A 14 6.23 -5.13 2.12
C ARG A 14 6.65 -6.14 3.19
N ASP A 15 7.30 -5.70 4.26
CA ASP A 15 7.68 -6.56 5.39
C ASP A 15 6.40 -7.08 6.12
N MET A 16 5.34 -6.27 6.13
CA MET A 16 4.01 -6.71 6.60
C MET A 16 3.40 -7.77 5.68
N ASP A 17 3.60 -7.71 4.36
CA ASP A 17 3.21 -8.79 3.45
C ASP A 17 3.94 -10.11 3.73
N GLU A 18 5.23 -10.04 4.06
CA GLU A 18 5.99 -11.22 4.48
C GLU A 18 5.47 -11.80 5.79
N SER A 19 5.11 -10.92 6.74
CA SER A 19 4.45 -11.31 8.00
C SER A 19 3.11 -12.00 7.75
N PHE A 20 2.30 -11.50 6.81
CA PHE A 20 1.05 -12.14 6.40
C PHE A 20 1.28 -13.55 5.85
N ARG A 21 2.31 -13.75 5.03
CA ARG A 21 2.66 -15.07 4.48
C ARG A 21 3.14 -16.02 5.58
N LYS A 22 4.01 -15.53 6.46
CA LYS A 22 4.59 -16.29 7.59
C LYS A 22 3.52 -16.78 8.57
N TYR A 23 2.53 -15.94 8.86
CA TYR A 23 1.49 -16.24 9.84
C TYR A 23 0.12 -16.59 9.23
N ARG A 24 0.08 -16.97 7.94
CA ARG A 24 -1.16 -17.29 7.23
C ARG A 24 -2.00 -18.36 7.94
N SER A 25 -1.38 -19.47 8.35
CA SER A 25 -2.07 -20.56 9.06
C SER A 25 -2.55 -20.16 10.46
N LEU A 26 -1.85 -19.21 11.08
CA LEU A 26 -2.20 -18.73 12.41
C LEU A 26 -3.46 -17.86 12.40
N LYS A 27 -3.73 -17.18 11.29
CA LYS A 27 -4.92 -16.33 11.13
C LYS A 27 -6.22 -17.12 11.30
N GLU A 28 -6.27 -18.36 10.83
CA GLU A 28 -7.44 -19.23 10.90
C GLU A 28 -7.53 -19.97 12.25
N THR A 29 -6.39 -20.39 12.78
CA THR A 29 -6.32 -21.22 13.99
C THR A 29 -6.37 -20.41 15.29
N ASN A 30 -5.73 -19.23 15.33
CA ASN A 30 -5.74 -18.35 16.49
C ASN A 30 -5.61 -16.87 16.07
N PRO A 31 -6.74 -16.21 15.75
CA PRO A 31 -6.77 -14.82 15.28
C PRO A 31 -6.18 -13.82 16.29
N ALA A 32 -6.35 -14.06 17.60
CA ALA A 32 -5.85 -13.16 18.64
C ALA A 32 -4.32 -13.19 18.70
N LEU A 33 -3.72 -14.38 18.73
CA LEU A 33 -2.27 -14.53 18.69
C LEU A 33 -1.68 -14.02 17.37
N TRP A 34 -2.40 -14.22 16.26
CA TRP A 34 -2.02 -13.67 14.95
C TRP A 34 -1.91 -12.14 14.98
N ALA A 35 -2.92 -11.45 15.53
CA ALA A 35 -2.90 -9.99 15.63
C ALA A 35 -1.73 -9.48 16.50
N GLU A 36 -1.43 -10.15 17.61
CA GLU A 36 -0.27 -9.81 18.45
C GLU A 36 1.06 -10.00 17.72
N LYS A 37 1.22 -11.12 16.98
CA LYS A 37 2.42 -11.37 16.17
C LYS A 37 2.58 -10.35 15.05
N MET A 38 1.49 -10.01 14.35
CA MET A 38 1.50 -8.99 13.30
C MET A 38 1.92 -7.63 13.84
N LYS A 39 1.41 -7.23 15.01
CA LYS A 39 1.82 -5.99 15.68
C LYS A 39 3.28 -6.03 16.13
N LYS A 40 3.74 -7.16 16.68
CA LYS A 40 5.12 -7.32 17.18
C LYS A 40 6.15 -7.26 16.06
N ASP A 41 5.94 -7.98 14.97
CA ASP A 41 6.90 -8.06 13.85
C ASP A 41 6.88 -6.77 13.00
N ASN A 42 5.78 -5.99 13.03
CA ASN A 42 5.61 -4.74 12.27
C ASN A 42 5.47 -3.51 13.18
N ASN A 43 6.14 -3.52 14.33
CA ASN A 43 6.00 -2.48 15.36
C ASN A 43 6.21 -1.07 14.81
N LYS A 44 7.22 -0.87 13.96
CA LYS A 44 7.54 0.44 13.39
C LYS A 44 6.41 0.98 12.51
N LEU A 45 5.80 0.12 11.69
CA LEU A 45 4.64 0.50 10.88
C LEU A 45 3.41 0.78 11.77
N PHE A 46 3.22 -0.01 12.83
CA PHE A 46 2.13 0.18 13.78
C PHE A 46 2.26 1.49 14.58
N ASP A 47 3.46 1.83 15.05
CA ASP A 47 3.71 2.99 15.90
C ASP A 47 3.74 4.30 15.09
N GLU A 48 4.41 4.31 13.92
CA GLU A 48 4.55 5.52 13.10
C GLU A 48 3.37 5.75 12.13
N PHE A 49 2.75 4.67 11.64
CA PHE A 49 1.68 4.73 10.64
C PHE A 49 0.50 3.80 10.96
N PRO A 50 -0.16 3.98 12.14
CA PRO A 50 -1.22 3.08 12.60
C PRO A 50 -2.38 2.96 11.61
N THR A 51 -2.73 4.03 10.89
CA THR A 51 -3.77 4.00 9.87
C THR A 51 -3.41 3.07 8.71
N ILE A 52 -2.19 3.16 8.19
CA ILE A 52 -1.72 2.29 7.10
C ILE A 52 -1.71 0.83 7.56
N PHE A 53 -1.16 0.57 8.75
CA PHE A 53 -1.16 -0.76 9.36
C PHE A 53 -2.58 -1.33 9.45
N ASN A 54 -3.51 -0.58 10.03
CA ASN A 54 -4.89 -1.03 10.21
C ASN A 54 -5.63 -1.21 8.88
N MET A 55 -5.39 -0.35 7.90
CA MET A 55 -5.99 -0.51 6.57
C MET A 55 -5.47 -1.78 5.88
N HIS A 56 -4.16 -2.06 5.98
CA HIS A 56 -3.58 -3.26 5.39
C HIS A 56 -4.06 -4.54 6.10
N MET A 57 -4.12 -4.51 7.43
CA MET A 57 -4.63 -5.60 8.26
C MET A 57 -6.06 -6.02 7.91
N ASN A 58 -6.90 -5.06 7.53
CA ASN A 58 -8.29 -5.26 7.18
C ASN A 58 -8.53 -5.46 5.68
N GLY A 59 -7.49 -5.52 4.85
CA GLY A 59 -7.62 -5.61 3.38
C GLY A 59 -8.25 -4.38 2.73
N LYS A 60 -8.24 -3.22 3.43
CA LYS A 60 -8.78 -1.94 2.96
C LYS A 60 -7.72 -1.02 2.37
N LEU A 61 -6.45 -1.45 2.36
CA LEU A 61 -5.41 -0.73 1.65
C LEU A 61 -5.67 -0.91 0.14
N ASP A 62 -5.74 0.20 -0.58
CA ASP A 62 -6.04 0.22 -2.02
C ASP A 62 -4.89 0.88 -2.80
N HIS A 63 -5.02 0.95 -4.13
CA HIS A 63 -4.02 1.58 -4.99
C HIS A 63 -3.68 3.03 -4.58
N THR A 64 -4.58 3.76 -3.90
CA THR A 64 -4.35 5.14 -3.47
C THR A 64 -3.13 5.24 -2.56
N PHE A 65 -2.80 4.19 -1.79
CA PHE A 65 -1.55 4.13 -1.03
C PHE A 65 -0.30 4.34 -1.90
N PHE A 66 -0.22 3.67 -3.04
CA PHE A 66 0.94 3.78 -3.94
C PHE A 66 1.00 5.16 -4.60
N GLU A 67 -0.16 5.75 -4.92
CA GLU A 67 -0.22 7.11 -5.45
C GLU A 67 0.33 8.12 -4.44
N MET A 68 -0.02 7.97 -3.15
CA MET A 68 0.51 8.83 -2.08
C MET A 68 2.03 8.65 -1.93
N LEU A 69 2.54 7.42 -2.02
CA LEU A 69 3.98 7.18 -2.03
C LEU A 69 4.68 7.84 -3.22
N GLN A 70 4.09 7.79 -4.41
CA GLN A 70 4.64 8.44 -5.60
C GLN A 70 4.71 9.96 -5.43
N LEU A 71 3.65 10.60 -4.91
CA LEU A 71 3.65 12.03 -4.62
C LEU A 71 4.72 12.37 -3.59
N LYS A 72 4.84 11.60 -2.50
CA LYS A 72 5.89 11.78 -1.50
C LYS A 72 7.29 11.67 -2.10
N ARG A 73 7.54 10.73 -3.01
CA ARG A 73 8.84 10.64 -3.73
C ARG A 73 9.13 11.87 -4.57
N LYS A 74 8.12 12.44 -5.24
CA LYS A 74 8.30 13.66 -6.04
C LYS A 74 8.65 14.86 -5.15
N ILE A 75 8.03 14.94 -3.97
CA ILE A 75 8.36 15.95 -2.96
C ILE A 75 9.80 15.77 -2.46
N GLU A 76 10.20 14.55 -2.11
CA GLU A 76 11.56 14.22 -1.64
C GLU A 76 12.65 14.58 -2.67
N LYS A 77 12.32 14.51 -3.97
CA LYS A 77 13.22 14.90 -5.06
C LYS A 77 13.19 16.39 -5.40
N GLY A 78 12.26 17.16 -4.83
CA GLY A 78 12.03 18.56 -5.19
C GLY A 78 11.34 18.75 -6.55
N GLU A 79 10.78 17.70 -7.14
CA GLU A 79 10.02 17.76 -8.41
C GLU A 79 8.62 18.35 -8.21
N LEU A 80 8.11 18.34 -6.98
CA LEU A 80 6.77 18.77 -6.60
C LEU A 80 6.82 19.40 -5.20
N THR A 81 6.12 20.51 -4.97
CA THR A 81 6.02 21.07 -3.60
C THR A 81 4.92 20.38 -2.78
N GLU A 82 4.99 20.52 -1.46
CA GLU A 82 3.95 19.99 -0.56
C GLU A 82 2.57 20.59 -0.85
N ASP A 83 2.52 21.89 -1.19
CA ASP A 83 1.28 22.59 -1.57
C ASP A 83 0.69 22.03 -2.86
N GLN A 84 1.54 21.83 -3.88
CA GLN A 84 1.09 21.24 -5.15
C GLN A 84 0.60 19.81 -4.96
N ALA A 85 1.28 19.01 -4.14
CA ALA A 85 0.84 17.67 -3.79
C ALA A 85 -0.52 17.69 -3.07
N SER A 86 -0.72 18.64 -2.15
CA SER A 86 -1.97 18.81 -1.41
C SER A 86 -3.15 19.14 -2.34
N VAL A 87 -2.93 20.00 -3.34
CA VAL A 87 -3.94 20.32 -4.37
C VAL A 87 -4.30 19.06 -5.18
N ILE A 88 -3.31 18.26 -5.59
CA ILE A 88 -3.54 17.03 -6.34
C ILE A 88 -4.37 16.03 -5.51
N VAL A 89 -4.02 15.85 -4.24
CA VAL A 89 -4.75 14.96 -3.33
C VAL A 89 -6.18 15.46 -3.11
N GLY A 90 -6.36 16.76 -2.88
CA GLY A 90 -7.67 17.37 -2.71
C GLY A 90 -8.58 17.16 -3.91
N GLN A 91 -8.06 17.36 -5.13
CA GLN A 91 -8.82 17.13 -6.35
C GLN A 91 -9.21 15.65 -6.51
N LYS A 92 -8.32 14.71 -6.16
CA LYS A 92 -8.63 13.27 -6.19
C LYS A 92 -9.75 12.90 -5.22
N LEU A 93 -9.70 13.41 -3.99
CA LEU A 93 -10.74 13.17 -2.99
C LEU A 93 -12.08 13.75 -3.44
N PHE A 94 -12.08 14.95 -4.02
CA PHE A 94 -13.27 15.56 -4.59
C PHE A 94 -13.88 14.67 -5.70
N ASN A 95 -13.05 14.24 -6.66
CA ASN A 95 -13.50 13.40 -7.76
C ASN A 95 -14.03 12.03 -7.30
N LYS A 96 -13.50 11.50 -6.19
CA LYS A 96 -13.91 10.18 -5.66
C LYS A 96 -15.20 10.24 -4.85
N TYR A 97 -15.40 11.29 -4.04
CA TYR A 97 -16.47 11.32 -3.04
C TYR A 97 -17.55 12.37 -3.28
N VAL A 98 -17.23 13.47 -3.96
CA VAL A 98 -18.15 14.61 -4.12
C VAL A 98 -18.75 14.62 -5.52
N ASP A 99 -17.91 14.51 -6.56
CA ASP A 99 -18.34 14.54 -7.96
C ASP A 99 -19.40 13.47 -8.32
N PRO A 100 -19.28 12.20 -7.86
CA PRO A 100 -20.30 11.18 -8.16
C PRO A 100 -21.64 11.48 -7.49
N VAL A 101 -21.64 12.10 -6.31
CA VAL A 101 -22.86 12.51 -5.59
C VAL A 101 -23.57 13.64 -6.33
N ILE A 102 -22.82 14.63 -6.81
CA ILE A 102 -23.38 15.76 -7.58
C ILE A 102 -23.97 15.25 -8.91
N LYS A 103 -23.29 14.30 -9.56
CA LYS A 103 -23.67 13.78 -10.87
C LYS A 103 -24.67 12.61 -10.82
N ASN A 104 -25.03 12.12 -9.63
CA ASN A 104 -25.79 10.89 -9.43
C ASN A 104 -25.21 9.69 -10.20
N GLN A 105 -23.89 9.52 -10.13
CA GLN A 105 -23.16 8.42 -10.76
C GLN A 105 -22.50 7.54 -9.70
N PRO A 106 -22.30 6.23 -9.96
CA PRO A 106 -21.55 5.37 -9.06
C PRO A 106 -20.10 5.85 -8.96
N PRO A 107 -19.46 5.72 -7.77
CA PRO A 107 -18.06 6.10 -7.60
C PRO A 107 -17.15 5.24 -8.49
N PRO A 108 -16.03 5.80 -8.97
CA PRO A 108 -15.10 5.06 -9.80
C PRO A 108 -14.54 3.84 -9.04
N PRO A 109 -14.41 2.67 -9.70
CA PRO A 109 -13.88 1.48 -9.07
C PRO A 109 -12.42 1.71 -8.67
N THR A 110 -12.04 1.19 -7.51
CA THR A 110 -10.67 1.26 -7.01
C THR A 110 -10.07 -0.13 -6.95
N LEU A 111 -8.89 -0.30 -7.58
CA LEU A 111 -8.09 -1.51 -7.44
C LEU A 111 -7.66 -1.68 -5.98
N SER A 112 -7.80 -2.90 -5.46
CA SER A 112 -7.24 -3.27 -4.16
C SER A 112 -5.71 -3.23 -4.19
N TYR A 113 -5.08 -3.15 -3.02
CA TYR A 113 -3.62 -3.20 -2.90
C TYR A 113 -3.03 -4.42 -3.62
N GLU A 114 -3.60 -5.61 -3.41
CA GLU A 114 -3.08 -6.85 -3.99
C GLU A 114 -3.17 -6.86 -5.51
N GLU A 115 -4.28 -6.38 -6.08
CA GLU A 115 -4.46 -6.28 -7.54
C GLU A 115 -3.46 -5.31 -8.16
N TYR A 116 -3.32 -4.11 -7.56
CA TYR A 116 -2.38 -3.12 -8.05
C TYR A 116 -0.94 -3.63 -7.99
N TYR A 117 -0.56 -4.26 -6.87
CA TYR A 117 0.79 -4.78 -6.66
C TYR A 117 1.14 -5.88 -7.68
N LYS A 118 0.22 -6.83 -7.92
CA LYS A 118 0.41 -7.89 -8.91
C LYS A 118 0.58 -7.36 -10.34
N GLN A 119 -0.17 -6.31 -10.70
CA GLN A 119 -0.15 -5.74 -12.05
C GLN A 119 1.07 -4.85 -12.31
N ASN A 120 1.53 -4.09 -11.31
CA ASN A 120 2.45 -2.97 -11.54
C ASN A 120 3.77 -3.04 -10.77
N VAL A 121 3.91 -3.96 -9.81
CA VAL A 121 5.07 -3.99 -8.89
C VAL A 121 5.73 -5.36 -8.80
N ALA A 122 4.96 -6.46 -8.92
CA ALA A 122 5.53 -7.79 -8.91
C ALA A 122 6.46 -8.02 -10.12
N PRO A 123 7.68 -8.53 -9.93
CA PRO A 123 8.47 -9.02 -11.04
C PRO A 123 7.74 -10.22 -11.65
N THR A 124 7.46 -10.16 -12.95
CA THR A 124 6.94 -11.29 -13.74
C THR A 124 7.73 -12.57 -13.44
N PRO A 125 7.08 -13.70 -13.10
CA PRO A 125 7.77 -14.97 -13.03
C PRO A 125 8.07 -15.48 -14.46
N ASN A 126 9.36 -15.73 -14.72
CA ASN A 126 9.95 -16.54 -15.80
C ASN A 126 9.96 -16.00 -17.25
N LEU A 127 11.17 -15.65 -17.70
CA LEU A 127 11.68 -16.05 -19.02
C LEU A 127 12.62 -17.24 -18.81
N GLN A 128 12.33 -18.34 -19.51
CA GLN A 128 13.05 -19.62 -19.56
C GLN A 128 14.54 -19.56 -19.19
N ARG A 129 14.95 -20.36 -18.20
CA ARG A 129 16.21 -21.09 -18.32
C ARG A 129 16.02 -22.04 -19.50
N SER A 130 16.57 -21.68 -20.66
CA SER A 130 16.83 -22.65 -21.70
C SER A 130 18.00 -23.51 -21.22
N ASP A 131 17.67 -24.63 -20.58
CA ASP A 131 18.49 -25.81 -20.68
C ASP A 131 18.66 -26.11 -22.19
N SER A 132 19.89 -26.06 -22.65
CA SER A 132 20.29 -26.66 -23.91
C SER A 132 21.71 -27.16 -23.71
N GLU A 133 21.77 -28.41 -23.28
CA GLU A 133 22.87 -29.33 -23.51
C GLU A 133 23.45 -29.14 -24.92
N LYS A 134 24.75 -28.88 -24.99
CA LYS A 134 25.71 -29.69 -25.76
C LYS A 134 27.15 -29.34 -25.39
#